data_AF-A0A329RM02-F1
#
_entry.id   AF-A0A329RM02-F1
#
_cell.length_a   1.000
_cell.length_b   1.000
_cell.length_c   1.000
_cell.angle_alpha   90.00
_cell.angle_beta   90.00
_cell.angle_gamma   90.00
#
_symmetry.space_group_name_H-M   'P 1'
#
loop_
_entity.id
_entity.type
_entity.pdbx_description
1 polymer ?
#
loop_
_entity_poly.entity_id
_entity_poly.type
_entity_poly.pdbx_seq_one_letter_code
_entity_poly.pdbx_strand_id
1 'polypeptide(L)'
;MINLTRAVERIIAGKMPERFGLILDGWTHASEHYIAVYARYEVHVKTLLLCMTPLLNEEKENLSARGHMEFLATMLPRDYGKQLDRCCFLVADNCAVNRRLATLMGVPLVGCASHRLNRAVQVEMED
;
A
#
# COMPACT_ATOMS: atom_id res chain seq x y z
N MET A 1 -21.86 8.19 -20.08
CA MET A 1 -20.56 7.60 -20.43
C MET A 1 -19.83 7.26 -19.13
N ILE A 2 -19.53 5.99 -18.84
CA ILE A 2 -18.74 5.64 -17.65
C ILE A 2 -17.26 5.92 -18.00
N ASN A 3 -16.56 6.69 -17.16
CA ASN A 3 -15.11 6.89 -17.29
C ASN A 3 -14.41 5.51 -17.23
N LEU A 4 -13.46 5.25 -18.13
CA LEU A 4 -12.69 4.00 -18.17
C LEU A 4 -12.16 3.60 -16.79
N THR A 5 -11.65 4.55 -16.00
CA THR A 5 -11.19 4.31 -14.63
C THR A 5 -12.28 3.67 -13.77
N ARG A 6 -13.49 4.24 -13.76
CA ARG A 6 -14.64 3.72 -13.01
C ARG A 6 -15.11 2.35 -13.51
N ALA A 7 -14.95 2.07 -14.80
CA ALA A 7 -15.25 0.74 -15.34
C ALA A 7 -14.25 -0.30 -14.84
N VAL A 8 -12.95 0.04 -14.82
CA VAL A 8 -11.88 -0.82 -14.31
C VAL A 8 -12.02 -1.05 -12.81
N GLU A 9 -12.28 0.01 -12.02
CA GLU A 9 -12.53 -0.08 -10.57
C GLU A 9 -13.64 -1.07 -10.25
N ARG A 10 -14.78 -1.01 -10.96
CA ARG A 10 -15.90 -1.95 -10.78
C ARG A 10 -15.51 -3.40 -11.09
N ILE A 11 -14.70 -3.62 -12.12
CA ILE A 11 -14.21 -4.97 -12.47
C ILE A 11 -13.27 -5.48 -11.37
N ILE A 12 -12.39 -4.64 -10.85
CA ILE A 12 -11.50 -5.00 -9.74
C ILE A 12 -12.32 -5.30 -8.48
N ALA A 13 -13.28 -4.44 -8.13
CA ALA A 13 -14.16 -4.59 -6.98
C ALA A 13 -14.90 -5.93 -6.98
N GLY A 14 -15.46 -6.33 -8.14
CA GLY A 14 -16.15 -7.61 -8.30
C GLY A 14 -15.23 -8.83 -8.24
N LYS A 15 -13.92 -8.67 -8.49
CA LYS A 15 -12.92 -9.75 -8.39
C LYS A 15 -12.29 -9.86 -7.00
N MET A 16 -12.19 -8.74 -6.29
CA MET A 16 -11.57 -8.72 -4.97
C MET A 16 -12.44 -9.52 -3.98
N PRO A 17 -11.86 -10.49 -3.25
CA PRO A 17 -12.55 -11.20 -2.19
C PRO A 17 -12.84 -10.27 -0.99
N GLU A 18 -13.53 -10.80 0.01
CA GLU A 18 -13.74 -10.09 1.27
C GLU A 18 -12.41 -9.85 2.00
N ARG A 19 -11.56 -10.87 2.11
CA ARG A 19 -10.24 -10.81 2.76
C ARG A 19 -9.11 -10.68 1.75
N PHE A 20 -8.22 -9.73 1.95
CA PHE A 20 -7.10 -9.43 1.06
C PHE A 20 -5.89 -8.94 1.85
N GLY A 21 -4.71 -8.92 1.24
CA GLY A 21 -3.56 -8.18 1.72
C GLY A 21 -3.32 -6.93 0.88
N LEU A 22 -2.58 -5.98 1.43
CA LEU A 22 -2.13 -4.79 0.71
C LEU A 22 -0.63 -4.85 0.48
N ILE A 23 -0.18 -4.39 -0.68
CA ILE A 23 1.22 -4.10 -0.96
C ILE A 23 1.34 -2.61 -1.18
N LEU A 24 2.28 -1.97 -0.48
CA LEU A 24 2.63 -0.58 -0.67
C LEU A 24 4.04 -0.50 -1.23
N ASP A 25 4.17 0.23 -2.34
CA ASP A 25 5.45 0.61 -2.90
C ASP A 25 5.53 2.13 -2.96
N GLY A 26 6.59 2.69 -2.38
CA GLY A 26 6.77 4.12 -2.23
C GLY A 26 8.09 4.57 -2.85
N TRP A 27 8.04 5.60 -3.68
CA TRP A 27 9.25 6.18 -4.27
C TRP A 27 9.12 7.69 -4.34
N THR A 28 10.27 8.37 -4.42
CA THR A 28 10.32 9.82 -4.57
C THR A 28 10.83 10.15 -5.96
N HIS A 29 10.11 11.02 -6.67
CA HIS A 29 10.53 11.55 -7.96
C HIS A 29 10.30 13.07 -7.99
N ALA A 30 11.32 13.85 -8.38
CA ALA A 30 11.24 15.30 -8.49
C ALA A 30 10.62 16.01 -7.27
N SER A 31 11.06 15.63 -6.06
CA SER A 31 10.57 16.14 -4.76
C SER A 31 9.17 15.73 -4.34
N GLU A 32 8.47 14.92 -5.14
CA GLU A 32 7.15 14.40 -4.81
C GLU A 32 7.24 12.93 -4.43
N HIS A 33 6.60 12.57 -3.31
CA HIS A 33 6.54 11.19 -2.86
C HIS A 33 5.28 10.53 -3.43
N TYR A 34 5.47 9.40 -4.10
CA TYR A 34 4.41 8.61 -4.70
C TYR A 34 4.21 7.33 -3.90
N ILE A 35 2.96 6.89 -3.84
CA ILE A 35 2.60 5.57 -3.34
C ILE A 35 1.79 4.80 -4.39
N ALA A 36 2.21 3.57 -4.66
CA ALA A 36 1.41 2.59 -5.35
C ALA A 36 0.80 1.62 -4.32
N VAL A 37 -0.51 1.41 -4.42
CA VAL A 37 -1.26 0.49 -3.57
C VAL A 37 -1.74 -0.68 -4.41
N TYR A 38 -1.41 -1.90 -3.99
CA TYR A 38 -1.89 -3.11 -4.64
C TYR A 38 -2.74 -3.96 -3.68
N ALA A 39 -3.76 -4.62 -4.21
CA ALA A 39 -4.43 -5.72 -3.54
C ALA A 39 -3.75 -7.05 -3.87
N ARG A 40 -3.58 -7.90 -2.86
CA ARG A 40 -3.02 -9.26 -2.98
C ARG A 40 -4.00 -10.29 -2.39
N TYR A 41 -4.37 -11.32 -3.13
CA TYR A 41 -5.27 -12.37 -2.64
C TYR A 41 -5.15 -13.70 -3.41
N GLU A 42 -5.60 -14.79 -2.78
CA GLU A 42 -5.53 -16.15 -3.34
C GLU A 42 -6.80 -16.55 -4.08
N VAL A 43 -6.89 -16.11 -5.34
CA VAL A 43 -7.70 -16.76 -6.38
C VAL A 43 -6.76 -16.89 -7.58
N HIS A 44 -5.93 -17.94 -7.60
CA HIS A 44 -4.76 -18.05 -8.50
C HIS A 44 -3.71 -16.95 -8.28
N VAL A 45 -3.49 -16.53 -7.02
CA VAL A 45 -2.48 -15.54 -6.62
C VAL A 45 -2.53 -14.27 -7.49
N LYS A 46 -3.45 -13.35 -7.17
CA LYS A 46 -3.59 -12.08 -7.91
C LYS A 46 -2.89 -10.94 -7.18
N THR A 47 -2.22 -10.10 -7.95
CA THR A 47 -1.76 -8.77 -7.52
C THR A 47 -2.40 -7.75 -8.47
N LEU A 48 -3.16 -6.81 -7.94
CA LEU A 48 -3.85 -5.78 -8.73
C LEU A 48 -3.48 -4.40 -8.22
N LEU A 49 -3.04 -3.50 -9.11
CA LEU A 49 -2.84 -2.10 -8.79
C LEU A 49 -4.21 -1.44 -8.56
N LEU A 50 -4.40 -0.85 -7.38
CA LEU A 50 -5.62 -0.14 -6.99
C LEU A 50 -5.48 1.36 -7.27
N CYS A 51 -4.35 1.94 -6.92
CA CYS A 51 -4.09 3.34 -7.21
C CYS A 51 -2.59 3.61 -7.21
N MET A 52 -2.23 4.68 -7.92
CA MET A 52 -0.94 5.33 -7.83
C MET A 52 -1.22 6.81 -7.65
N THR A 53 -0.81 7.37 -6.52
CA THR A 53 -1.11 8.77 -6.17
C THR A 53 0.11 9.43 -5.56
N PRO A 54 0.35 10.71 -5.84
CA PRO A 54 1.23 11.50 -4.99
C PRO A 54 0.63 11.56 -3.59
N LEU A 55 1.50 11.54 -2.59
CA LEU A 55 1.13 11.69 -1.20
C LEU A 55 1.57 13.06 -0.71
N LEU A 56 0.65 13.81 -0.11
CA LEU A 56 0.98 15.10 0.49
C LEU A 56 1.94 14.84 1.66
N ASN A 57 3.18 15.35 1.54
CA ASN A 57 4.17 15.28 2.60
C ASN A 57 3.71 16.13 3.79
N GLU A 58 3.09 15.51 4.79
CA GLU A 58 3.03 16.10 6.13
C GLU A 58 4.31 15.69 6.88
N GLU A 59 5.12 16.69 7.25
CA GLU A 59 6.50 16.57 7.77
C GLU A 59 6.66 15.73 9.05
N LYS A 60 5.60 15.15 9.62
CA LYS A 60 5.68 14.33 10.84
C LYS A 60 5.37 12.86 10.52
N GLU A 61 6.29 11.96 10.83
CA GLU A 61 6.15 10.50 10.63
C GLU A 61 4.85 9.90 11.21
N ASN A 62 4.36 10.45 12.33
CA ASN A 62 3.09 10.03 12.93
C ASN A 62 1.88 10.49 12.11
N LEU A 63 1.96 11.66 11.49
CA LEU A 63 0.93 12.19 10.59
C LEU A 63 0.95 11.44 9.26
N SER A 64 2.12 11.08 8.73
CA SER A 64 2.20 10.31 7.50
C SER A 64 1.60 8.91 7.66
N ALA A 65 1.94 8.14 8.69
CA ALA A 65 1.34 6.80 8.88
C ALA A 65 -0.19 6.85 9.07
N ARG A 66 -0.70 7.86 9.79
CA ARG A 66 -2.14 8.06 9.98
C ARG A 66 -2.82 8.55 8.71
N GLY A 67 -2.18 9.45 7.96
CA GLY A 67 -2.62 9.92 6.66
C GLY A 67 -2.72 8.79 5.63
N HIS A 68 -1.75 7.87 5.60
CA HIS A 68 -1.85 6.66 4.78
C HIS A 68 -3.05 5.80 5.19
N MET A 69 -3.27 5.59 6.49
CA MET A 69 -4.41 4.82 6.98
C MET A 69 -5.75 5.48 6.59
N GLU A 70 -5.89 6.79 6.80
CA GLU A 70 -7.08 7.57 6.45
C GLU A 70 -7.32 7.56 4.93
N PHE A 71 -6.26 7.68 4.14
CA PHE A 71 -6.31 7.53 2.69
C PHE A 71 -6.84 6.15 2.28
N LEU A 72 -6.27 5.07 2.81
CA LEU A 72 -6.70 3.70 2.51
C LEU A 72 -8.14 3.44 2.98
N ALA A 73 -8.50 3.91 4.17
CA ALA A 73 -9.85 3.79 4.73
C ALA A 73 -10.91 4.57 3.94
N THR A 74 -10.49 5.60 3.20
CA THR A 74 -11.39 6.36 2.31
C THR A 74 -11.44 5.76 0.91
N MET A 75 -10.30 5.40 0.34
CA MET A 75 -10.16 4.91 -1.03
C MET A 75 -10.80 3.52 -1.20
N LEU A 76 -10.55 2.58 -0.29
CA LEU A 76 -11.04 1.20 -0.44
C LEU A 76 -12.57 1.11 -0.45
N PRO A 77 -13.34 1.77 0.44
CA PRO A 77 -14.80 1.71 0.39
C PRO A 77 -15.36 2.47 -0.81
N ARG A 78 -14.81 3.65 -1.10
CA ARG A 78 -15.30 4.53 -2.17
C ARG A 78 -15.15 3.90 -3.56
N ASP A 79 -13.98 3.32 -3.84
CA ASP A 79 -13.62 2.90 -5.19
C ASP A 79 -13.84 1.39 -5.41
N TYR A 80 -13.70 0.59 -4.34
CA TYR A 80 -13.75 -0.88 -4.41
C TYR A 80 -14.81 -1.55 -3.55
N GLY A 81 -15.55 -0.78 -2.71
CA GLY A 81 -16.51 -1.34 -1.77
C GLY A 81 -15.87 -2.25 -0.72
N LYS A 82 -14.59 -2.04 -0.40
CA LYS A 82 -13.83 -2.85 0.56
C LYS A 82 -13.51 -2.05 1.82
N GLN A 83 -13.68 -2.69 2.96
CA GLN A 83 -13.31 -2.08 4.24
C GLN A 83 -11.84 -2.37 4.56
N LEU A 84 -11.16 -1.39 5.14
CA LEU A 84 -9.74 -1.52 5.51
C LEU A 84 -9.51 -2.62 6.55
N ASP A 85 -10.49 -2.83 7.45
CA ASP A 85 -10.46 -3.87 8.49
C ASP A 85 -10.45 -5.31 7.96
N ARG A 86 -10.71 -5.50 6.66
CA ARG A 86 -10.60 -6.81 5.98
C ARG A 86 -9.22 -7.10 5.42
N CYS A 87 -8.31 -6.11 5.51
CA CYS A 87 -6.91 -6.33 5.20
C CYS A 87 -6.30 -7.30 6.23
N CYS A 88 -5.64 -8.35 5.75
CA CYS A 88 -5.07 -9.40 6.59
C CYS A 88 -3.57 -9.20 6.86
N PHE A 89 -2.88 -8.47 5.98
CA PHE A 89 -1.44 -8.20 6.09
C PHE A 89 -1.04 -7.02 5.20
N LEU A 90 0.04 -6.36 5.60
CA LEU A 90 0.69 -5.31 4.81
C LEU A 90 2.03 -5.82 4.31
N VAL A 91 2.31 -5.68 3.01
CA VAL A 91 3.65 -5.87 2.44
C VAL A 91 4.19 -4.50 2.11
N ALA A 92 5.30 -4.11 2.72
CA ALA A 92 5.94 -2.83 2.45
C ALA A 92 7.41 -2.87 2.90
N ASP A 93 8.15 -1.84 2.59
CA ASP A 93 9.49 -1.66 3.15
C ASP A 93 9.41 -1.46 4.69
N ASN A 94 10.46 -1.82 5.42
CA ASN A 94 10.43 -1.80 6.90
C ASN A 94 10.67 -0.40 7.48
N CYS A 95 10.36 0.68 6.76
CA CYS A 95 10.53 2.04 7.27
C CYS A 95 9.60 2.33 8.47
N ALA A 96 9.89 3.39 9.22
CA ALA A 96 9.13 3.76 10.42
C ALA A 96 7.64 3.98 10.12
N VAL A 97 7.32 4.63 9.01
CA VAL A 97 5.95 4.90 8.56
C VAL A 97 5.18 3.60 8.31
N ASN A 98 5.74 2.66 7.56
CA ASN A 98 5.09 1.39 7.24
C ASN A 98 4.93 0.47 8.46
N ARG A 99 5.92 0.44 9.37
CA ARG A 99 5.79 -0.25 10.67
C ARG A 99 4.67 0.36 11.51
N ARG A 100 4.58 1.69 11.56
CA ARG A 100 3.54 2.39 12.31
C ARG A 100 2.16 2.17 11.69
N LEU A 101 2.04 2.21 10.36
CA LEU A 101 0.82 1.93 9.64
C LEU A 101 0.31 0.51 9.92
N ALA A 102 1.17 -0.51 9.83
CA ALA A 102 0.79 -1.89 10.16
C ALA A 102 0.29 -2.02 11.60
N THR A 103 0.94 -1.32 12.54
CA THR A 103 0.51 -1.25 13.95
C THR A 103 -0.87 -0.61 14.09
N LEU A 104 -1.12 0.51 13.40
CA LEU A 104 -2.41 1.21 13.43
C LEU A 104 -3.53 0.36 12.82
N MET A 105 -3.22 -0.40 11.77
CA MET A 105 -4.15 -1.33 11.13
C MET A 105 -4.36 -2.62 11.94
N GLY A 106 -3.48 -2.94 12.90
CA GLY A 106 -3.53 -4.18 13.66
C GLY A 106 -3.20 -5.44 12.86
N VAL A 107 -2.40 -5.31 11.79
CA VAL A 107 -2.06 -6.42 10.87
C VAL A 107 -0.55 -6.67 10.83
N PRO A 108 -0.09 -7.89 10.50
CA PRO A 108 1.34 -8.18 10.32
C PRO A 108 1.93 -7.39 9.15
N LEU A 109 3.17 -6.91 9.33
CA LEU A 109 4.01 -6.35 8.26
C LEU A 109 4.94 -7.42 7.70
N VAL A 110 4.86 -7.66 6.39
CA VAL A 110 5.78 -8.49 5.62
C VAL A 110 6.79 -7.57 4.94
N GLY A 111 8.02 -7.56 5.45
CA GLY A 111 9.07 -6.66 4.98
C GLY A 111 9.53 -6.94 3.55
N CYS A 112 9.70 -5.87 2.77
CA CYS A 112 10.20 -5.91 1.41
C CYS A 112 11.57 -6.64 1.33
N ALA A 113 11.63 -7.74 0.56
CA ALA A 113 12.83 -8.55 0.43
C ALA A 113 13.94 -7.83 -0.36
N SER A 114 13.57 -7.12 -1.44
CA SER A 114 14.53 -6.35 -2.23
C SER A 114 15.15 -5.21 -1.42
N HIS A 115 14.37 -4.51 -0.59
CA HIS A 115 14.93 -3.47 0.28
C HIS A 115 15.88 -4.03 1.34
N ARG A 116 15.55 -5.20 1.91
CA ARG A 116 16.45 -5.88 2.86
C ARG A 116 17.76 -6.29 2.21
N LEU A 117 17.70 -6.81 0.98
CA LEU A 117 18.89 -7.14 0.20
C LEU A 117 19.71 -5.89 -0.13
N ASN A 118 19.05 -4.82 -0.61
CA ASN A 118 19.74 -3.57 -0.94
C ASN A 118 20.47 -2.98 0.27
N ARG A 119 19.84 -3.00 1.45
CA ARG A 119 20.48 -2.58 2.70
C ARG A 119 21.68 -3.46 3.06
N ALA A 120 21.58 -4.77 2.91
CA ALA A 120 22.70 -5.68 3.17
C ALA A 120 23.88 -5.39 2.24
N VAL A 121 23.62 -5.16 0.94
CA VAL A 121 24.64 -4.78 -0.03
C VAL A 121 25.28 -3.43 0.29
N GLN A 122 24.49 -2.44 0.70
CA GLN A 122 25.03 -1.13 1.08
C GLN A 122 25.99 -1.21 2.27
N VAL A 123 25.66 -2.02 3.28
CA VAL A 123 26.54 -2.25 4.44
C VAL A 123 27.87 -2.88 4.00
N GLU A 124 27.84 -3.88 3.12
CA GLU A 124 29.06 -4.52 2.61
C GLU A 124 29.92 -3.59 1.74
N MET A 125 29.30 -2.63 1.02
CA MET A 125 30.01 -1.69 0.16
C MET A 125 30.60 -0.47 0.91
N GLU A 126 30.21 -0.28 2.18
CA GLU A 126 30.76 0.77 3.05
C GLU A 126 32.03 0.32 3.80
N ASP A 127 32.38 -0.97 3.74
CA ASP A 127 33.64 -1.59 4.22
C ASP A 127 34.75 -1.58 3.14
#